data_AF-A0A1S1PIC7-F1
#
_entry.id   AF-A0A1S1PIC7-F1
#
_cell.length_a   1.000
_cell.length_b   1.000
_cell.length_c   1.000
_cell.angle_alpha   90.00
_cell.angle_beta   90.00
_cell.angle_gamma   90.00
#
_symmetry.space_group_name_H-M   'P 1'
#
loop_
_entity.id
_entity.type
_entity.pdbx_description
1 polymer ?
#
loop_
_entity_poly.entity_id
_entity_poly.type
_entity_poly.pdbx_seq_one_letter_code
_entity_poly.pdbx_strand_id
1 'polypeptide(L)'
;MSGLAVADTSRWEFEVGGLPELRIGYHDGLIVGLLPKPLHADSDDQEMLLCDVLDVDPDVMVGAGIGVAQLSTVGLVLLHRRVTPLKQSRVAWAVGTRVRRQRLVAGADPRIVMTGARPPSDVVPAGVSFSSYRVRLRDGDAVSEVEVWEVMFPFRDLMAQS
;
A
#
# COMPACT_ATOMS: atom_id res chain seq x y z
N MET A 1 32.40 -7.86 15.74
CA MET A 1 32.11 -6.44 15.55
C MET A 1 31.88 -6.23 14.06
N SER A 2 30.65 -6.45 13.58
CA SER A 2 30.26 -6.15 12.20
C SER A 2 29.06 -5.24 12.28
N GLY A 3 29.25 -4.04 11.74
CA GLY A 3 28.33 -2.92 11.86
C GLY A 3 26.93 -3.29 11.38
N LEU A 4 25.95 -3.01 12.23
CA LEU A 4 24.59 -2.76 11.79
C LEU A 4 24.66 -1.68 10.72
N ALA A 5 24.43 -2.07 9.46
CA ALA A 5 24.07 -1.12 8.44
C ALA A 5 22.85 -0.37 8.96
N VAL A 6 23.05 0.90 9.31
CA VAL A 6 21.94 1.83 9.56
C VAL A 6 21.16 1.81 8.26
N ALA A 7 19.98 1.18 8.29
CA ALA A 7 19.09 1.15 7.15
C ALA A 7 18.91 2.59 6.68
N ASP A 8 19.20 2.86 5.42
CA ASP A 8 19.09 4.19 4.82
C ASP A 8 17.63 4.67 4.95
N THR A 9 17.37 5.46 6.00
CA THR A 9 16.03 5.95 6.35
C THR A 9 15.55 7.05 5.40
N SER A 10 16.40 7.53 4.49
CA SER A 10 16.03 8.52 3.46
C SER A 10 15.02 7.99 2.44
N ARG A 11 14.91 6.66 2.29
CA ARG A 11 14.07 6.02 1.26
C ARG A 11 12.56 6.23 1.46
N TRP A 12 12.15 6.50 2.70
CA TRP A 12 10.74 6.65 3.09
C TRP A 12 10.47 8.03 3.67
N GLU A 13 10.92 9.07 2.98
CA GLU A 13 10.54 10.45 3.25
C GLU A 13 9.51 10.95 2.22
N PHE A 14 8.50 11.69 2.70
CA PHE A 14 7.48 12.34 1.86
C PHE A 14 7.13 13.74 2.39
N GLU A 15 6.92 14.68 1.48
CA GLU A 15 6.26 15.95 1.79
C GLU A 15 4.76 15.74 2.00
N VAL A 16 4.19 16.32 3.05
CA VAL A 16 2.74 16.27 3.29
C VAL A 16 1.97 16.87 2.10
N GLY A 17 2.46 17.98 1.53
CA GLY A 17 1.86 18.62 0.35
C GLY A 17 1.98 17.80 -0.94
N GLY A 18 2.86 16.81 -0.99
CA GLY A 18 3.04 15.89 -2.12
C GLY A 18 2.30 14.57 -1.97
N LEU A 19 1.57 14.36 -0.87
CA LEU A 19 0.77 13.15 -0.68
C LEU A 19 -0.45 13.14 -1.61
N PRO A 20 -0.87 11.96 -2.08
CA PRO A 20 -2.02 11.81 -2.96
C PRO A 20 -3.30 12.35 -2.30
N GLU A 21 -4.12 13.06 -3.07
CA GLU A 21 -5.46 13.43 -2.64
C GLU A 21 -6.38 12.20 -2.71
N LEU A 22 -6.53 11.50 -1.59
CA LEU A 22 -7.53 10.46 -1.44
C LEU A 22 -8.87 11.10 -1.04
N ARG A 23 -9.87 10.98 -1.92
CA ARG A 23 -11.26 11.37 -1.66
C ARG A 23 -12.01 10.18 -1.09
N ILE A 24 -11.77 9.93 0.19
CA ILE A 24 -12.46 8.87 0.93
C ILE A 24 -13.59 9.53 1.70
N GLY A 25 -14.80 8.98 1.61
CA GLY A 25 -15.89 9.37 2.49
C GLY A 25 -15.61 8.95 3.94
N TYR A 26 -16.57 9.20 4.82
CA TYR A 26 -16.47 8.79 6.23
C TYR A 26 -16.93 7.33 6.43
N HIS A 27 -16.31 6.39 5.70
CA HIS A 27 -16.67 4.97 5.68
C HIS A 27 -15.44 4.06 5.71
N ASP A 28 -15.65 2.82 6.13
CA ASP A 28 -14.68 1.74 6.05
C ASP A 28 -14.71 1.15 4.63
N GLY A 29 -13.55 0.89 4.03
CA GLY A 29 -13.53 0.39 2.66
C GLY A 29 -12.16 0.10 2.07
N LEU A 30 -12.18 -0.34 0.82
CA LEU A 30 -11.01 -0.58 -0.01
C LEU A 30 -10.88 0.54 -1.03
N ILE A 31 -9.68 1.09 -1.17
CA ILE A 31 -9.35 1.98 -2.27
C ILE A 31 -8.52 1.20 -3.27
N VAL A 32 -8.96 1.19 -4.52
CA VAL A 32 -8.34 0.38 -5.57
C VAL A 32 -7.58 1.27 -6.56
N GLY A 33 -6.28 1.04 -6.63
CA GLY A 33 -5.37 1.69 -7.56
C GLY A 33 -4.99 0.76 -8.70
N LEU A 34 -5.22 1.22 -9.92
CA LEU A 34 -4.64 0.61 -11.10
C LEU A 34 -3.29 1.27 -11.37
N LEU A 35 -2.25 0.45 -11.35
CA LEU A 35 -0.97 0.86 -11.90
C LEU A 35 -0.71 -0.06 -13.10
N PRO A 36 -0.96 0.41 -14.34
CA PRO A 36 -0.65 -0.40 -15.52
C PRO A 36 0.83 -0.82 -15.53
N LYS A 37 1.22 -1.78 -16.37
CA LYS A 37 2.65 -2.00 -16.57
C LYS A 37 3.23 -0.75 -17.24
N PRO A 38 4.42 -0.28 -16.80
CA PRO A 38 5.04 0.88 -17.42
C PRO A 38 5.20 0.62 -18.91
N LEU A 39 4.77 1.58 -19.74
CA LEU A 39 4.98 1.52 -21.19
C LEU A 39 6.47 1.67 -21.54
N HIS A 40 7.25 2.32 -20.66
CA HIS A 40 8.68 2.57 -20.81
C HIS A 40 9.39 2.34 -19.48
N ALA A 41 10.51 1.61 -19.49
CA ALA A 41 11.25 1.18 -18.30
C ALA A 41 11.74 2.34 -17.40
N ASP A 42 11.88 3.55 -17.97
CA ASP A 42 12.49 4.72 -17.32
C ASP A 42 11.52 5.90 -17.14
N SER A 43 10.21 5.69 -17.21
CA SER A 43 9.22 6.75 -17.01
C SER A 43 8.91 6.94 -15.52
N ASP A 44 9.41 8.03 -14.94
CA ASP A 44 9.08 8.47 -13.57
C ASP A 44 7.62 8.96 -13.42
N ASP A 45 6.97 9.24 -14.55
CA ASP A 45 5.67 9.91 -14.65
C ASP A 45 4.46 8.97 -14.49
N GLN A 46 4.66 7.70 -14.11
CA GLN A 46 3.55 6.76 -14.07
C GLN A 46 2.67 6.95 -12.82
N GLU A 47 1.69 7.83 -12.93
CA GLU A 47 0.70 8.06 -11.89
C GLU A 47 -0.16 6.82 -11.62
N MET A 48 -0.43 6.54 -10.34
CA MET A 48 -1.38 5.51 -9.92
C MET A 48 -2.79 6.05 -10.19
N LEU A 49 -3.54 5.40 -11.08
CA LEU A 49 -4.92 5.79 -11.35
C LEU A 49 -5.82 5.21 -10.24
N LEU A 50 -6.44 6.11 -9.46
CA LEU A 50 -7.50 5.72 -8.55
C LEU A 50 -8.73 5.31 -9.37
N CYS A 51 -9.20 4.08 -9.18
CA CYS A 51 -10.31 3.56 -9.99
C CYS A 51 -11.60 3.36 -9.21
N ASP A 52 -11.54 3.00 -7.92
CA ASP A 52 -12.76 2.84 -7.15
C ASP A 52 -12.52 2.90 -5.63
N VAL A 53 -13.60 3.18 -4.91
CA VAL A 53 -13.72 3.03 -3.46
C VAL A 53 -14.86 2.06 -3.18
N LEU A 54 -14.53 0.91 -2.61
CA LEU A 54 -15.49 -0.14 -2.28
C LEU A 54 -15.80 -0.10 -0.79
N ASP A 55 -17.06 0.08 -0.43
CA ASP A 55 -17.50 -0.08 0.96
C ASP A 55 -17.35 -1.54 1.38
N VAL A 56 -16.58 -1.76 2.44
CA VAL A 56 -16.28 -3.11 2.93
C VAL A 56 -16.27 -3.12 4.45
N ASP A 57 -16.94 -4.12 5.02
CA ASP A 57 -16.96 -4.34 6.46
C ASP A 57 -15.53 -4.57 7.00
N PRO A 58 -15.11 -3.87 8.07
CA PRO A 58 -13.81 -4.07 8.71
C PRO A 58 -13.43 -5.53 8.98
N ASP A 59 -14.40 -6.38 9.29
CA ASP A 59 -14.16 -7.78 9.70
C ASP A 59 -13.70 -8.67 8.54
N VAL A 60 -14.03 -8.28 7.30
CA VAL A 60 -13.63 -9.00 6.08
C VAL A 60 -12.64 -8.23 5.23
N MET A 61 -12.29 -7.00 5.62
CA MET A 61 -11.52 -6.04 4.82
C MET A 61 -10.16 -6.59 4.38
N VAL A 62 -9.43 -7.28 5.24
CA VAL A 62 -8.11 -7.86 4.88
C VAL A 62 -8.27 -8.93 3.80
N GLY A 63 -9.22 -9.84 3.98
CA GLY A 63 -9.51 -10.90 3.02
C GLY A 63 -10.01 -10.35 1.68
N ALA A 64 -10.95 -9.41 1.72
CA ALA A 64 -11.48 -8.72 0.54
C ALA A 64 -10.38 -7.96 -0.21
N GLY A 65 -9.51 -7.23 0.49
CA GLY A 65 -8.40 -6.51 -0.10
C GLY A 65 -7.41 -7.42 -0.82
N ILE A 66 -7.08 -8.57 -0.23
CA ILE A 66 -6.25 -9.60 -0.87
C ILE A 66 -6.95 -10.14 -2.13
N GLY A 67 -8.24 -10.47 -2.04
CA GLY A 67 -9.03 -10.97 -3.17
C GLY A 67 -9.08 -9.98 -4.34
N VAL A 68 -9.37 -8.71 -4.06
CA VAL A 68 -9.37 -7.63 -5.07
C VAL A 68 -7.98 -7.44 -5.68
N ALA A 69 -6.92 -7.54 -4.88
CA ALA A 69 -5.55 -7.45 -5.38
C ALA A 69 -5.16 -8.60 -6.33
N GLN A 70 -5.88 -9.73 -6.35
CA GLN A 70 -5.65 -10.79 -7.33
C GLN A 70 -6.18 -10.45 -8.73
N LEU A 71 -7.04 -9.44 -8.88
CA LEU A 71 -7.57 -9.05 -10.19
C LEU A 71 -6.44 -8.55 -11.09
N SER A 72 -6.49 -8.92 -12.37
CA SER A 72 -5.35 -8.77 -13.31
C SER A 72 -4.87 -7.33 -13.49
N THR A 73 -5.75 -6.35 -13.36
CA THR A 73 -5.47 -4.92 -13.55
C THR A 73 -5.08 -4.21 -12.26
N VAL A 74 -5.37 -4.80 -11.09
CA VAL A 74 -5.19 -4.15 -9.79
C VAL A 74 -3.71 -4.14 -9.42
N GLY A 75 -3.18 -2.94 -9.19
CA GLY A 75 -1.79 -2.76 -8.78
C GLY A 75 -1.62 -2.60 -7.28
N LEU A 76 -2.52 -1.83 -6.67
CA LEU A 76 -2.49 -1.46 -5.26
C LEU A 76 -3.92 -1.49 -4.71
N VAL A 77 -4.08 -2.07 -3.53
CA VAL A 77 -5.29 -1.90 -2.71
C VAL A 77 -4.89 -1.26 -1.39
N LEU A 78 -5.60 -0.22 -0.97
CA LEU A 78 -5.46 0.34 0.37
C LEU A 78 -6.67 -0.05 1.21
N LEU A 79 -6.41 -0.64 2.37
CA LEU A 79 -7.41 -0.86 3.41
C LEU A 79 -7.57 0.45 4.19
N HIS A 80 -8.73 1.08 4.09
CA HIS A 80 -9.06 2.29 4.84
C HIS A 80 -10.12 1.97 5.89
N ARG A 81 -9.80 2.28 7.14
CA ARG A 81 -10.80 2.31 8.21
C ARG A 81 -11.12 3.76 8.54
N ARG A 82 -12.39 4.06 8.79
CA ARG A 82 -12.84 5.42 9.19
C ARG A 82 -12.18 5.94 10.47
N VAL A 83 -11.72 5.02 11.32
CA VAL A 83 -10.98 5.33 12.55
C VAL A 83 -9.50 5.63 12.30
N THR A 84 -8.96 5.29 11.13
CA THR A 84 -7.60 5.59 10.73
C THR A 84 -7.52 7.00 10.16
N PRO A 85 -6.72 7.91 10.76
CA PRO A 85 -6.46 9.22 10.20
C PRO A 85 -6.19 9.19 8.68
N LEU A 86 -6.89 10.05 7.93
CA LEU A 86 -6.75 10.11 6.47
C LEU A 86 -5.29 10.30 6.03
N LYS A 87 -4.50 11.07 6.80
CA LYS A 87 -3.05 11.24 6.58
C LYS A 87 -2.31 9.89 6.52
N GLN A 88 -2.57 8.96 7.43
CA GLN A 88 -1.93 7.63 7.42
C GLN A 88 -2.33 6.81 6.19
N SER A 89 -3.58 6.94 5.74
CA SER A 89 -4.06 6.28 4.52
C SER A 89 -3.35 6.82 3.27
N ARG A 90 -3.20 8.16 3.18
CA ARG A 90 -2.45 8.80 2.09
C ARG A 90 -0.98 8.38 2.06
N VAL A 91 -0.36 8.25 3.23
CA VAL A 91 1.02 7.78 3.36
C VAL A 91 1.14 6.31 2.93
N ALA A 92 0.22 5.45 3.40
CA ALA A 92 0.19 4.05 3.02
C ALA A 92 0.03 3.88 1.50
N TRP A 93 -0.80 4.71 0.85
CA TRP A 93 -0.91 4.74 -0.61
C TRP A 93 0.40 5.15 -1.31
N ALA A 94 1.04 6.21 -0.83
CA ALA A 94 2.29 6.71 -1.40
C ALA A 94 3.42 5.67 -1.28
N VAL A 95 3.53 5.03 -0.10
CA VAL A 95 4.45 3.91 0.14
C VAL A 95 4.13 2.75 -0.79
N GLY A 96 2.87 2.30 -0.85
CA GLY A 96 2.46 1.19 -1.72
C GLY A 96 2.77 1.43 -3.19
N THR A 97 2.57 2.66 -3.67
CA THR A 97 2.92 3.07 -5.03
C THR A 97 4.43 2.97 -5.26
N ARG A 98 5.25 3.51 -4.34
CA ARG A 98 6.71 3.44 -4.44
C ARG A 98 7.23 2.01 -4.37
N VAL A 99 6.71 1.17 -3.46
CA VAL A 99 7.02 -0.26 -3.35
C VAL A 99 6.70 -0.98 -4.67
N ARG A 100 5.50 -0.74 -5.22
CA ARG A 100 5.09 -1.35 -6.49
C ARG A 100 6.04 -0.99 -7.62
N ARG A 101 6.35 0.30 -7.79
CA ARG A 101 7.28 0.78 -8.83
C ARG A 101 8.65 0.14 -8.69
N GLN A 102 9.22 0.11 -7.49
CA GLN A 102 10.53 -0.49 -7.25
C GLN A 102 10.57 -1.97 -7.64
N ARG A 103 9.52 -2.72 -7.33
CA ARG A 103 9.40 -4.15 -7.66
C ARG A 103 9.12 -4.38 -9.16
N LEU A 104 8.36 -3.50 -9.82
CA LEU A 104 8.18 -3.52 -11.29
C LEU A 104 9.50 -3.31 -12.02
N VAL A 105 10.31 -2.33 -11.60
CA VAL A 105 11.64 -2.06 -12.17
C VAL A 105 12.58 -3.25 -11.97
N ALA A 106 12.42 -3.99 -10.87
CA ALA A 106 13.16 -5.23 -10.62
C ALA A 106 12.63 -6.45 -11.42
N GLY A 107 11.67 -6.26 -12.33
CA GLY A 107 11.13 -7.32 -13.20
C GLY A 107 10.01 -8.16 -12.57
N ALA A 108 9.53 -7.82 -11.37
CA ALA A 108 8.38 -8.48 -10.75
C ALA A 108 7.05 -7.83 -11.18
N ASP A 109 5.92 -8.53 -11.01
CA ASP A 109 4.57 -7.97 -11.21
C ASP A 109 3.76 -8.04 -9.90
N PRO A 110 4.14 -7.23 -8.89
CA PRO A 110 3.61 -7.37 -7.55
C PRO A 110 2.15 -6.89 -7.44
N ARG A 111 1.40 -7.57 -6.58
CA ARG A 111 0.12 -7.11 -6.04
C ARG A 111 0.36 -6.55 -4.66
N ILE A 112 0.11 -5.25 -4.49
CA ILE A 112 0.37 -4.56 -3.22
C ILE A 112 -0.94 -4.34 -2.49
N VAL A 113 -0.97 -4.69 -1.21
CA VAL A 113 -2.06 -4.32 -0.30
C VAL A 113 -1.46 -3.56 0.87
N MET A 114 -1.91 -2.33 1.11
CA MET A 114 -1.40 -1.46 2.16
C MET A 114 -2.49 -1.12 3.17
N THR A 115 -2.07 -0.71 4.36
CA THR A 115 -2.96 -0.12 5.37
C THR A 115 -2.23 0.92 6.20
N GLY A 116 -2.93 2.01 6.54
CA GLY A 116 -2.41 3.07 7.40
C GLY A 116 -2.30 2.66 8.87
N ALA A 117 -3.01 1.60 9.29
CA ALA A 117 -2.96 1.07 10.63
C ALA A 117 -3.04 -0.46 10.60
N ARG A 118 -2.35 -1.13 11.53
CA ARG A 118 -2.36 -2.59 11.60
C ARG A 118 -3.77 -3.10 11.96
N PRO A 119 -4.36 -4.00 11.15
CA PRO A 119 -5.65 -4.61 11.47
C PRO A 119 -5.57 -5.46 12.75
N PRO A 120 -6.66 -5.57 13.52
CA PRO A 120 -6.78 -6.52 14.63
C PRO A 120 -6.47 -7.97 14.21
N SER A 121 -5.89 -8.78 15.08
CA SER A 121 -5.44 -10.14 14.71
C SER A 121 -6.58 -11.11 14.39
N ASP A 122 -7.75 -10.87 14.96
CA ASP A 122 -8.98 -11.65 14.76
C ASP A 122 -9.59 -11.50 13.36
N VAL A 123 -9.29 -10.41 12.66
CA VAL A 123 -9.74 -10.17 11.28
C VAL A 123 -8.67 -10.51 10.23
N VAL A 124 -7.52 -11.06 10.64
CA VAL A 124 -6.42 -11.43 9.75
C VAL A 124 -6.59 -12.89 9.31
N PRO A 125 -6.74 -13.17 8.01
CA PRO A 125 -6.82 -14.55 7.51
C PRO A 125 -5.55 -15.36 7.80
N ALA A 126 -5.70 -16.67 7.94
CA ALA A 126 -4.56 -17.56 8.15
C ALA A 126 -3.53 -17.46 7.00
N GLY A 127 -2.24 -17.48 7.36
CA GLY A 127 -1.14 -17.37 6.38
C GLY A 127 -0.84 -15.95 5.90
N VAL A 128 -1.57 -14.94 6.39
CA VAL A 128 -1.30 -13.52 6.12
C VAL A 128 -0.37 -12.96 7.19
N SER A 129 0.62 -12.19 6.77
CA SER A 129 1.55 -11.48 7.64
C SER A 129 1.64 -10.00 7.23
N PHE A 130 2.39 -9.20 7.98
CA PHE A 130 2.51 -7.77 7.73
C PHE A 130 3.96 -7.32 7.82
N SER A 131 4.37 -6.46 6.89
CA SER A 131 5.66 -5.75 6.93
C SER A 131 5.43 -4.28 7.20
N SER A 132 6.18 -3.68 8.12
CA SER A 132 6.02 -2.26 8.46
C SER A 132 7.04 -1.38 7.75
N TYR A 133 6.59 -0.18 7.42
CA TYR A 133 7.40 0.89 6.85
C TYR A 133 7.30 2.08 7.80
N ARG A 134 8.43 2.46 8.40
CA ARG A 134 8.55 3.72 9.14
C ARG A 134 8.86 4.84 8.15
N VAL A 135 7.98 5.83 8.12
CA VAL A 135 7.96 6.89 7.12
C VAL A 135 8.15 8.24 7.81
N ARG A 136 9.08 9.04 7.32
CA ARG A 136 9.25 10.44 7.73
C ARG A 136 8.36 11.32 6.87
N LEU A 137 7.57 12.17 7.52
CA LEU A 137 6.70 13.13 6.86
C LEU A 137 7.15 14.53 7.20
N ARG A 138 7.51 15.28 6.17
CA ARG A 138 7.90 16.68 6.27
C ARG A 138 6.71 17.59 5.97
N ASP A 139 6.50 18.57 6.84
CA ASP A 139 5.46 19.60 6.72
C ASP A 139 6.12 20.95 7.02
N GLY A 140 6.66 21.59 5.97
CA GLY A 140 7.58 22.71 6.14
C GLY A 140 8.84 22.29 6.90
N ASP A 141 9.08 22.91 8.06
CA ASP A 141 10.21 22.58 8.94
C ASP A 141 9.90 21.46 9.94
N ALA A 142 8.63 21.08 10.08
CA ALA A 142 8.23 20.01 11.00
C ALA A 142 8.44 18.63 10.38
N VAL A 143 9.01 17.71 11.15
CA VAL A 143 9.16 16.30 10.78
C VAL A 143 8.39 15.44 11.77
N SER A 144 7.56 14.54 11.24
CA SER A 144 6.84 13.53 12.02
C SER A 144 7.14 12.13 11.48
N GLU A 145 7.08 11.12 12.33
CA GLU A 145 7.18 9.72 11.91
C GLU A 145 5.81 9.06 11.91
N VAL A 146 5.54 8.27 10.88
CA VAL A 146 4.32 7.48 10.73
C VAL A 146 4.70 6.08 10.30
N GLU A 147 4.07 5.07 10.91
CA GLU A 147 4.22 3.69 10.50
C GLU A 147 3.02 3.25 9.67
N VAL A 148 3.28 2.65 8.51
CA VAL A 148 2.27 2.03 7.65
C VAL A 148 2.66 0.60 7.34
N TRP A 149 1.70 -0.20 6.88
CA TRP A 149 1.88 -1.64 6.78
C TRP A 149 1.53 -2.16 5.39
N GLU A 150 2.37 -3.04 4.87
CA GLU A 150 2.04 -3.88 3.73
C GLU A 150 1.53 -5.23 4.22
N VAL A 151 0.45 -5.70 3.62
CA VAL A 151 -0.10 -7.03 3.84
C VAL A 151 0.65 -8.01 2.93
N MET A 152 1.30 -8.99 3.54
CA MET A 152 2.04 -10.04 2.86
C MET A 152 1.19 -11.31 2.84
N PHE A 153 0.89 -11.80 1.64
CA PHE A 153 0.03 -12.96 1.44
C PHE A 153 0.60 -13.85 0.33
N PRO A 154 0.35 -15.18 0.38
CA PRO A 154 0.74 -16.06 -0.70
C PRO A 154 -0.03 -15.69 -1.97
N PHE A 155 0.69 -15.50 -3.07
CA PHE A 155 0.07 -15.37 -4.38
C PHE A 155 -0.53 -16.74 -4.75
N ARG A 156 -1.84 -16.79 -5.01
CA ARG A 156 -2.42 -17.97 -5.63
C ARG A 156 -2.21 -17.80 -7.13
N ASP A 157 -1.25 -18.54 -7.69
CA ASP A 157 -1.17 -18.73 -9.13
C ASP A 157 -2.49 -19.35 -9.60
N LEU A 158 -3.39 -18.52 -10.13
CA LEU A 158 -4.70 -18.91 -10.65
C LEU A 158 -4.61 -19.72 -11.97
N MET A 159 -3.45 -20.29 -12.29
CA MET A 159 -3.12 -20.93 -13.56
C MET A 159 -2.45 -22.32 -13.42
N ALA A 160 -2.43 -22.92 -12.22
CA ALA A 160 -1.80 -24.24 -12.02
C ALA A 160 -2.78 -25.42 -11.89
N GLN A 161 -4.09 -25.22 -12.08
CA GLN A 161 -5.10 -26.30 -11.96
C GLN A 161 -6.22 -26.20 -13.00
N SER A 162 -5.85 -26.04 -14.27
CA SER A 162 -6.74 -26.28 -15.41
C SER A 162 -6.13 -27.29 -16.36
#